data_AF-X0RI16-F1
#
_entry.id   AF-X0RI16-F1
#
_cell.length_a   1.000
_cell.length_b   1.000
_cell.length_c   1.000
_cell.angle_alpha   90.00
_cell.angle_beta   90.00
_cell.angle_gamma   90.00
#
_symmetry.space_group_name_H-M   'P 1'
#
loop_
_entity.id
_entity.type
_entity.pdbx_description
1 polymer ?
#
loop_
_entity_poly.entity_id
_entity_poly.type
_entity_poly.pdbx_seq_one_letter_code
_entity_poly.pdbx_strand_id
1 'polypeptide(L)'
;VYHDPQQELLLTYVPIEANIPKNDQERIIGQMIKRVSDQLPPEERKGYLFQPQTILTMQGLVERVLEAEGISKEDIEAQRATMRLFEEVLTLPEDQFEPFVKERDAEFNATFFQMASLALQSIGDGNAREAMGARLEKIIEFSSFGKKLKAQEEAVKEATESLQALSEKGLTHEALLDLFVEAPDENRVVALVNLTRPALDYSFFQLLTERIDQAEGEESERLSSLRQQILEITEELDRIQEARAAQSAALLKTLLDAEDLDQALMQALPMIDDLFVGILQANLQDAEKRKDEELINRLSAIEQRLRSLAQESMPEGLKLAQRILEIEDEEGAIKLLEENKKAIDNDLLNALVST
;
A
#
# COMPACT_ATOMS: atom_id res chain seq x y z
N VAL A 1 24.74 -7.90 19.24
CA VAL A 1 23.78 -9.01 19.39
C VAL A 1 22.44 -8.49 18.94
N TYR A 2 21.78 -9.20 18.04
CA TYR A 2 20.42 -8.92 17.59
C TYR A 2 19.52 -10.04 18.12
N HIS A 3 18.33 -9.68 18.59
CA HIS A 3 17.38 -10.59 19.21
C HIS A 3 15.97 -10.27 18.73
N ASP A 4 15.25 -11.28 18.27
CA ASP A 4 13.84 -11.21 17.91
C ASP A 4 13.10 -12.42 18.51
N PRO A 5 12.24 -12.22 19.53
CA PRO A 5 11.50 -13.30 20.16
C PRO A 5 10.34 -13.83 19.31
N GLN A 6 9.79 -13.03 18.39
CA GLN A 6 8.69 -13.44 17.52
C GLN A 6 9.18 -14.43 16.46
N GLN A 7 10.36 -14.19 15.91
CA GLN A 7 11.02 -15.05 14.93
C GLN A 7 11.96 -16.10 15.53
N GLU A 8 11.99 -16.22 16.87
CA GLU A 8 12.89 -17.09 17.63
C GLU A 8 14.36 -16.97 17.17
N LEU A 9 14.82 -15.73 16.98
CA LEU A 9 16.11 -15.42 16.37
C LEU A 9 17.07 -14.76 17.36
N LEU A 10 18.30 -15.27 17.42
CA LEU A 10 19.40 -14.66 18.15
C LEU A 10 20.66 -14.65 17.29
N LEU A 11 21.06 -13.47 16.83
CA LEU A 11 22.22 -13.28 15.95
C LEU A 11 23.36 -12.55 16.68
N THR A 12 24.58 -12.97 16.39
CA THR A 12 25.79 -12.37 16.93
C THR A 12 26.70 -11.94 15.79
N TYR A 13 27.22 -10.72 15.86
CA TYR A 13 28.15 -10.17 14.88
C TYR A 13 29.30 -9.50 15.64
N VAL A 14 30.53 -9.79 15.21
CA VAL A 14 31.75 -9.15 15.72
C VAL A 14 32.52 -8.60 14.52
N PRO A 15 32.70 -7.27 14.41
CA PRO A 15 33.50 -6.68 13.35
C PRO A 15 34.95 -7.18 13.40
N ILE A 16 35.49 -7.58 12.26
CA ILE A 16 36.89 -8.07 12.16
C ILE A 16 37.86 -6.93 12.46
N GLU A 17 37.47 -5.70 12.14
CA GLU A 17 38.23 -4.46 12.39
C GLU A 17 38.40 -4.16 13.87
N ALA A 18 37.55 -4.73 14.73
CA ALA A 18 37.64 -4.55 16.18
C ALA A 18 38.87 -5.26 16.79
N ASN A 19 39.50 -6.18 16.05
CA ASN A 19 40.73 -6.90 16.42
C ASN A 19 40.70 -7.46 17.87
N ILE A 20 39.53 -7.93 18.32
CA ILE A 20 39.32 -8.45 19.67
C ILE A 20 39.78 -9.91 19.73
N PRO A 21 40.56 -10.35 20.73
CA PRO A 21 40.90 -11.76 20.91
C PRO A 21 39.66 -12.64 21.09
N LYS A 22 39.65 -13.85 20.50
CA LYS A 22 38.49 -14.76 20.48
C LYS A 22 37.88 -15.00 21.88
N ASN A 23 38.71 -15.20 22.91
CA ASN A 23 38.23 -15.42 24.27
C ASN A 23 37.48 -14.21 24.85
N ASP A 24 37.89 -12.99 24.49
CA ASP A 24 37.18 -11.78 24.90
C ASP A 24 35.90 -11.58 24.10
N GLN A 25 35.87 -11.98 22.82
CA GLN A 25 34.64 -11.96 22.02
C GLN A 25 33.56 -12.84 22.66
N GLU A 26 33.89 -14.10 22.98
CA GLU A 26 32.96 -15.05 23.60
C GLU A 26 32.44 -14.54 24.95
N ARG A 27 33.31 -13.94 25.77
CA ARG A 27 32.93 -13.33 27.05
C ARG A 27 31.97 -12.15 26.87
N ILE A 28 32.25 -11.25 25.94
CA ILE A 28 31.42 -10.08 25.67
C ILE A 28 30.05 -10.51 25.12
N ILE A 29 30.03 -11.43 24.15
CA ILE A 29 28.80 -11.98 23.58
C ILE A 29 27.96 -12.65 24.68
N GLY A 30 28.57 -13.49 25.51
CA GLY A 30 27.86 -14.15 26.61
C GLY A 30 27.23 -13.17 27.60
N GLN A 31 27.91 -12.06 27.93
CA GLN A 31 27.34 -11.01 28.76
C GLN A 31 26.16 -10.30 28.09
N MET A 32 26.23 -10.06 26.78
CA MET A 32 25.14 -9.43 26.03
C MET A 32 23.92 -10.37 25.93
N ILE A 33 24.12 -11.65 25.60
CA ILE A 33 23.05 -12.64 25.55
C ILE A 33 22.37 -12.79 26.91
N LYS A 34 23.16 -12.81 28.00
CA LYS A 34 22.60 -12.88 29.35
C LYS A 34 21.69 -11.69 29.66
N ARG A 35 22.13 -10.46 29.33
CA ARG A 35 21.28 -9.26 29.53
C ARG A 35 19.98 -9.34 28.74
N VAL A 36 20.04 -9.81 27.48
CA VAL A 36 18.85 -10.02 26.66
C VAL A 36 17.92 -11.03 27.32
N SER A 37 18.44 -12.20 27.73
CA SER A 37 17.64 -13.25 28.37
C SER A 37 17.01 -12.81 29.70
N ASP A 38 17.74 -12.04 30.52
CA ASP A 38 17.27 -11.53 31.80
C ASP A 38 16.11 -10.53 31.64
N GLN A 39 16.01 -9.86 30.48
CA GLN A 39 14.94 -8.91 30.15
C GLN A 39 13.68 -9.57 29.59
N LEU A 40 13.73 -10.86 29.23
CA LEU A 40 12.59 -11.55 28.64
C LEU A 40 11.66 -12.17 29.69
N PRO A 41 10.32 -12.15 29.45
CA PRO A 41 9.37 -12.96 30.21
C PRO A 41 9.72 -14.45 30.16
N PRO A 42 9.36 -15.26 31.18
CA PRO A 42 9.66 -16.69 31.21
C PRO A 42 9.17 -17.46 29.97
N GLU A 43 8.01 -17.08 29.42
CA GLU A 43 7.37 -17.68 28.25
C GLU A 43 8.20 -17.51 26.95
N GLU A 44 8.97 -16.43 26.85
CA GLU A 44 9.76 -16.08 25.65
C GLU A 44 11.20 -16.62 25.70
N ARG A 45 11.62 -17.20 26.85
CA ARG A 45 12.95 -17.79 27.05
C ARG A 45 13.05 -19.19 26.44
N LYS A 46 12.91 -19.26 25.12
CA LYS A 46 12.91 -20.53 24.37
C LYS A 46 14.33 -20.98 24.00
N GLY A 47 14.40 -22.16 23.39
CA GLY A 47 15.66 -22.87 23.09
C GLY A 47 16.65 -22.11 22.20
N TYR A 48 16.17 -21.24 21.30
CA TYR A 48 17.01 -20.48 20.36
C TYR A 48 18.02 -19.56 21.08
N LEU A 49 17.73 -19.12 22.31
CA LEU A 49 18.65 -18.29 23.10
C LEU A 49 19.96 -19.02 23.46
N PHE A 50 19.93 -20.35 23.48
CA PHE A 50 21.11 -21.20 23.75
C PHE A 50 21.88 -21.57 22.49
N GLN A 51 21.38 -21.19 21.31
CA GLN A 51 22.00 -21.47 20.02
C GLN A 51 22.13 -20.18 19.18
N PRO A 52 22.93 -19.19 19.64
CA PRO A 52 23.15 -17.97 18.88
C PRO A 52 23.81 -18.29 17.54
N GLN A 53 23.27 -17.73 16.45
CA GLN A 53 23.87 -17.82 15.14
C GLN A 53 24.94 -16.74 14.99
N THR A 54 26.18 -17.12 14.68
CA THR A 54 27.26 -16.17 14.44
C THR A 54 27.31 -15.77 12.97
N ILE A 55 27.22 -14.46 12.74
CA ILE A 55 27.29 -13.84 11.43
C ILE A 55 28.61 -13.08 11.29
N LEU A 56 29.23 -13.20 10.12
CA LEU A 56 30.61 -12.73 9.88
C LEU A 56 30.69 -11.31 9.34
N THR A 57 29.62 -10.79 8.74
CA THR A 57 29.58 -9.45 8.15
C THR A 57 28.32 -8.73 8.59
N MET A 58 28.37 -7.39 8.66
CA MET A 58 27.17 -6.60 8.93
C MET A 58 26.10 -6.82 7.87
N GLN A 59 26.52 -7.00 6.61
CA GLN A 59 25.61 -7.33 5.52
C GLN A 59 24.88 -8.65 5.73
N GLY A 60 25.59 -9.72 6.12
CA GLY A 60 24.97 -11.01 6.40
C GLY A 60 24.03 -10.94 7.60
N LEU A 61 24.28 -10.03 8.54
CA LEU A 61 23.40 -9.85 9.71
C LEU A 61 22.06 -9.30 9.25
N VAL A 62 22.08 -8.26 8.42
CA VAL A 62 20.87 -7.66 7.83
C VAL A 62 20.12 -8.67 6.96
N GLU A 63 20.82 -9.39 6.08
CA GLU A 63 20.21 -10.42 5.22
C GLU A 63 19.51 -11.49 6.06
N ARG A 64 20.13 -11.98 7.13
CA ARG A 64 19.54 -13.02 7.99
C ARG A 64 18.33 -12.55 8.80
N VAL A 65 18.28 -11.26 9.14
CA VAL A 65 17.10 -10.62 9.78
C VAL A 65 15.95 -10.55 8.78
N LEU A 66 16.20 -10.02 7.59
CA LEU A 66 15.19 -9.90 6.53
C LEU A 66 14.65 -11.27 6.09
N GLU A 67 15.50 -12.30 6.02
CA GLU A 67 15.07 -13.69 5.77
C GLU A 67 14.10 -14.21 6.84
N ALA A 68 14.30 -13.83 8.11
CA ALA A 68 13.37 -14.20 9.18
C ALA A 68 12.02 -13.46 9.05
N GLU A 69 12.03 -12.29 8.44
CA GLU A 69 10.83 -11.52 8.08
C GLU A 69 10.20 -11.98 6.75
N GLY A 70 10.74 -13.04 6.12
CA GLY A 70 10.23 -13.62 4.88
C GLY A 70 10.76 -12.98 3.59
N ILE A 71 11.73 -12.06 3.68
CA ILE A 71 12.37 -11.40 2.54
C ILE A 71 13.60 -12.20 2.13
N SER A 72 13.58 -12.78 0.93
CA SER A 72 14.70 -13.61 0.48
C SER A 72 15.91 -12.78 0.06
N LYS A 73 17.08 -13.40 0.07
CA LYS A 73 18.29 -12.78 -0.49
C LYS A 73 18.13 -12.39 -1.96
N GLU A 74 17.39 -13.18 -2.72
CA GLU A 74 17.09 -12.89 -4.13
C GLU A 74 16.23 -11.63 -4.27
N ASP A 75 15.25 -11.43 -3.39
CA ASP A 75 14.44 -10.20 -3.35
C ASP A 75 15.28 -8.97 -3.03
N ILE A 76 16.21 -9.10 -2.07
CA ILE A 76 17.15 -8.02 -1.71
C ILE A 76 18.07 -7.69 -2.90
N GLU A 77 18.60 -8.70 -3.57
CA GLU A 77 19.45 -8.51 -4.75
C GLU A 77 18.70 -7.88 -5.92
N ALA A 78 17.45 -8.30 -6.15
CA ALA A 78 16.57 -7.71 -7.16
C ALA A 78 16.29 -6.23 -6.87
N GLN A 79 15.90 -5.88 -5.63
CA GLN A 79 15.70 -4.48 -5.23
C GLN A 79 16.97 -3.63 -5.40
N ARG A 80 18.14 -4.16 -5.00
CA ARG A 80 19.43 -3.48 -5.21
C ARG A 80 19.75 -3.28 -6.69
N ALA A 81 19.47 -4.28 -7.53
CA ALA A 81 19.67 -4.17 -8.98
C ALA A 81 18.77 -3.08 -9.57
N THR A 82 17.50 -3.02 -9.16
CA THR A 82 16.58 -1.98 -9.61
C THR A 82 16.98 -0.58 -9.13
N MET A 83 17.50 -0.45 -7.90
CA MET A 83 18.05 0.82 -7.41
C MET A 83 19.24 1.30 -8.25
N ARG A 84 20.16 0.40 -8.63
CA ARG A 84 21.26 0.75 -9.54
C ARG A 84 20.76 1.17 -10.91
N LEU A 85 19.77 0.45 -11.46
CA LEU A 85 19.13 0.82 -12.73
C LEU A 85 18.53 2.23 -12.66
N PHE A 86 17.90 2.59 -11.53
CA PHE A 86 17.34 3.91 -11.31
C PHE A 86 18.42 5.01 -11.28
N GLU A 87 19.54 4.77 -10.58
CA GLU A 87 20.70 5.67 -10.57
C GLU A 87 21.32 5.86 -11.96
N GLU A 88 21.42 4.77 -12.74
CA GLU A 88 21.89 4.83 -14.13
C GLU A 88 20.96 5.68 -14.99
N VAL A 89 19.64 5.48 -14.90
CA VAL A 89 18.63 6.28 -15.62
C VAL A 89 18.74 7.78 -15.32
N LEU A 90 19.03 8.15 -14.07
CA LEU A 90 19.18 9.55 -13.67
C LEU A 90 20.37 10.24 -14.32
N THR A 91 21.46 9.51 -14.52
CA THR A 91 22.73 10.04 -15.04
C THR A 91 22.89 9.84 -16.55
N LEU A 92 22.03 9.04 -17.17
CA LEU A 92 22.10 8.70 -18.59
C LEU A 92 21.92 9.94 -19.50
N PRO A 93 22.78 10.15 -20.50
CA PRO A 93 22.58 11.16 -21.53
C PRO A 93 21.29 10.92 -22.34
N GLU A 94 20.62 11.99 -22.78
CA GLU A 94 19.33 11.87 -23.48
C GLU A 94 19.43 11.10 -24.80
N ASP A 95 20.54 11.24 -25.52
CA ASP A 95 20.80 10.57 -26.81
C ASP A 95 21.03 9.06 -26.68
N GLN A 96 21.32 8.58 -25.47
CA GLN A 96 21.54 7.16 -25.17
C GLN A 96 20.32 6.50 -24.52
N PHE A 97 19.25 7.27 -24.28
CA PHE A 97 18.11 6.83 -23.48
C PHE A 97 17.31 5.71 -24.14
N GLU A 98 16.89 5.91 -25.39
CA GLU A 98 16.13 4.90 -26.15
C GLU A 98 16.89 3.56 -26.33
N PRO A 99 18.17 3.53 -26.78
CA PRO A 99 18.88 2.26 -26.92
C PRO A 99 19.09 1.56 -25.57
N PHE A 100 19.37 2.31 -24.50
CA PHE A 100 19.50 1.76 -23.15
C PHE A 100 18.21 1.08 -22.67
N VAL A 101 17.06 1.77 -22.83
CA VAL A 101 15.77 1.22 -22.41
C VAL A 101 15.42 -0.04 -23.20
N LYS A 102 15.68 -0.05 -24.52
CA LYS A 102 15.41 -1.22 -25.37
C LYS A 102 16.32 -2.40 -25.08
N GLU A 103 17.60 -2.15 -24.79
CA GLU A 103 18.56 -3.22 -24.46
C GLU A 103 18.21 -3.88 -23.11
N ARG A 104 17.74 -3.10 -22.15
CA ARG A 104 17.41 -3.55 -20.79
C ARG A 104 15.91 -3.64 -20.53
N ASP A 105 15.10 -3.84 -21.59
CA ASP A 105 13.64 -3.74 -21.56
C ASP A 105 12.97 -4.55 -20.44
N ALA A 106 13.46 -5.77 -20.17
CA ALA A 106 12.93 -6.67 -19.15
C ALA A 106 13.14 -6.16 -17.70
N GLU A 107 14.09 -5.26 -17.48
CA GLU A 107 14.41 -4.72 -16.15
C GLU A 107 13.48 -3.56 -15.76
N PHE A 108 12.82 -2.93 -16.74
CA PHE A 108 11.79 -1.90 -16.52
C PHE A 108 10.43 -2.57 -16.29
N ASN A 109 10.31 -3.27 -15.16
CA ASN A 109 9.10 -4.02 -14.80
C ASN A 109 8.27 -3.30 -13.72
N ALA A 110 7.22 -3.96 -13.22
CA ALA A 110 6.33 -3.42 -12.19
C ALA A 110 7.09 -2.90 -10.95
N THR A 111 8.08 -3.65 -10.48
CA THR A 111 8.90 -3.28 -9.32
C THR A 111 9.70 -2.00 -9.56
N PHE A 112 10.29 -1.84 -10.75
CA PHE A 112 10.97 -0.61 -11.14
C PHE A 112 10.03 0.60 -11.08
N PHE A 113 8.86 0.52 -11.73
CA PHE A 113 7.93 1.65 -11.78
C PHE A 113 7.33 1.97 -10.41
N GLN A 114 7.06 0.97 -9.57
CA GLN A 114 6.60 1.18 -8.20
C GLN A 114 7.65 1.94 -7.37
N MET A 115 8.91 1.50 -7.40
CA MET A 115 9.98 2.19 -6.65
C MET A 115 10.27 3.57 -7.22
N ALA A 116 10.21 3.73 -8.54
CA ALA A 116 10.36 5.03 -9.19
C ALA A 116 9.28 6.03 -8.77
N SER A 117 8.02 5.58 -8.65
CA SER A 117 6.91 6.40 -8.16
C SER A 117 7.13 6.86 -6.72
N LEU A 118 7.51 5.93 -5.83
CA LEU A 118 7.84 6.26 -4.43
C LEU A 118 9.01 7.25 -4.33
N ALA A 119 10.05 7.04 -5.14
CA ALA A 119 11.19 7.95 -5.19
C ALA A 119 10.76 9.35 -5.65
N LEU A 120 9.92 9.47 -6.69
CA LEU A 120 9.38 10.74 -7.18
C LEU A 120 8.63 11.51 -6.08
N GLN A 121 7.81 10.80 -5.31
CA GLN A 121 7.05 11.38 -4.20
C GLN A 121 7.98 11.88 -3.08
N SER A 122 9.12 11.23 -2.86
CA SER A 122 10.10 11.61 -1.84
C SER A 122 10.97 12.83 -2.20
N ILE A 123 11.08 13.18 -3.48
CA ILE A 123 11.87 14.34 -3.92
C ILE A 123 11.14 15.62 -3.51
N GLY A 124 11.72 16.41 -2.61
CA GLY A 124 11.13 17.69 -2.15
C GLY A 124 11.32 18.86 -3.14
N ASP A 125 12.35 18.83 -3.98
CA ASP A 125 12.64 19.86 -4.98
C ASP A 125 11.77 19.65 -6.24
N GLY A 126 10.92 20.63 -6.55
CA GLY A 126 10.01 20.58 -7.69
C GLY A 126 10.71 20.42 -9.05
N ASN A 127 11.86 21.08 -9.26
CA ASN A 127 12.59 21.00 -10.53
C ASN A 127 13.22 19.62 -10.71
N ALA A 128 13.78 19.07 -9.63
CA ALA A 128 14.35 17.72 -9.65
C ALA A 128 13.26 16.65 -9.87
N ARG A 129 12.08 16.86 -9.29
CA ARG A 129 10.92 15.98 -9.48
C ARG A 129 10.44 15.99 -10.93
N GLU A 130 10.28 17.18 -11.52
CA GLU A 130 9.86 17.34 -12.92
C GLU A 130 10.88 16.71 -13.90
N ALA A 131 12.17 16.97 -13.69
CA ALA A 131 13.23 16.39 -14.51
C ALA A 131 13.24 14.85 -14.46
N MET A 132 12.97 14.27 -13.28
CA MET A 132 12.87 12.82 -13.15
C MET A 132 11.57 12.27 -13.75
N GLY A 133 10.45 12.99 -13.59
CA GLY A 133 9.18 12.66 -14.23
C GLY A 133 9.32 12.55 -15.75
N ALA A 134 9.96 13.53 -16.39
CA ALA A 134 10.20 13.52 -17.84
C ALA A 134 11.06 12.33 -18.29
N ARG A 135 12.03 11.89 -17.48
CA ARG A 135 12.81 10.68 -17.77
C ARG A 135 11.96 9.42 -17.65
N LEU A 136 11.14 9.31 -16.61
CA LEU A 136 10.23 8.17 -16.45
C LEU A 136 9.23 8.07 -17.60
N GLU A 137 8.70 9.20 -18.08
CA GLU A 137 7.80 9.23 -19.23
C GLU A 137 8.46 8.66 -20.49
N LYS A 138 9.74 8.99 -20.75
CA LYS A 138 10.51 8.39 -21.84
C LYS A 138 10.69 6.87 -21.65
N ILE A 139 10.90 6.39 -20.42
CA ILE A 139 10.98 4.95 -20.15
C ILE A 139 9.64 4.27 -20.44
N ILE A 140 8.53 4.91 -20.06
CA ILE A 140 7.18 4.42 -20.36
C ILE A 140 7.00 4.29 -21.87
N GLU A 141 7.44 5.28 -22.64
CA GLU A 141 7.33 5.29 -24.10
C GLU A 141 8.16 4.20 -24.77
N PHE A 142 9.38 3.93 -24.29
CA PHE A 142 10.31 3.02 -24.95
C PHE A 142 10.21 1.57 -24.47
N SER A 143 9.86 1.34 -23.20
CA SER A 143 9.80 0.00 -22.62
C SER A 143 8.48 -0.72 -22.93
N SER A 144 8.54 -2.05 -23.04
CA SER A 144 7.38 -2.89 -23.31
C SER A 144 6.39 -2.90 -22.14
N PHE A 145 6.88 -2.90 -20.89
CA PHE A 145 6.03 -2.78 -19.70
C PHE A 145 5.40 -1.38 -19.61
N GLY A 146 6.19 -0.33 -19.90
CA GLY A 146 5.70 1.04 -19.95
C GLY A 146 4.54 1.23 -20.93
N LYS A 147 4.65 0.68 -22.14
CA LYS A 147 3.56 0.68 -23.12
C LYS A 147 2.31 -0.05 -22.61
N LYS A 148 2.48 -1.17 -21.91
CA LYS A 148 1.36 -1.87 -21.27
C LYS A 148 0.70 -1.00 -20.19
N LEU A 149 1.49 -0.33 -19.36
CA LEU A 149 0.99 0.58 -18.33
C LEU A 149 0.20 1.73 -18.94
N LYS A 150 0.73 2.34 -20.01
CA LYS A 150 0.04 3.41 -20.75
C LYS A 150 -1.28 2.93 -21.36
N ALA A 151 -1.30 1.76 -21.99
CA ALA A 151 -2.52 1.20 -22.55
C ALA A 151 -3.58 0.89 -21.47
N GLN A 152 -3.16 0.45 -20.28
CA GLN A 152 -4.06 0.26 -19.14
C GLN A 152 -4.63 1.60 -18.64
N GLU A 153 -3.78 2.63 -18.51
CA GLU A 153 -4.22 3.96 -18.10
C GLU A 153 -5.22 4.57 -19.10
N GLU A 154 -4.92 4.47 -20.39
CA GLU A 154 -5.83 4.89 -21.46
C GLU A 154 -7.16 4.12 -21.39
N ALA A 155 -7.12 2.79 -21.21
CA ALA A 155 -8.32 1.98 -21.07
C ALA A 155 -9.18 2.37 -19.85
N VAL A 156 -8.56 2.70 -18.70
CA VAL A 156 -9.26 3.18 -17.50
C VAL A 156 -9.92 4.54 -17.74
N LYS A 157 -9.21 5.46 -18.38
CA LYS A 157 -9.75 6.78 -18.73
C LYS A 157 -10.97 6.64 -19.65
N GLU A 158 -10.84 5.90 -20.73
CA GLU A 158 -11.91 5.73 -21.71
C GLU A 158 -13.10 4.93 -21.13
N ALA A 159 -12.85 3.94 -20.26
CA ALA A 159 -13.89 3.25 -19.51
C ALA A 159 -14.66 4.22 -18.60
N THR A 160 -13.95 5.09 -17.89
CA THR A 160 -14.55 6.11 -17.02
C THR A 160 -15.43 7.07 -17.81
N GLU A 161 -14.93 7.59 -18.94
CA GLU A 161 -15.70 8.47 -19.83
C GLU A 161 -16.96 7.78 -20.37
N SER A 162 -16.83 6.52 -20.78
CA SER A 162 -17.95 5.72 -21.28
C SER A 162 -19.03 5.49 -20.21
N LEU A 163 -18.61 5.17 -18.98
CA LEU A 163 -19.52 4.99 -17.85
C LEU A 163 -20.20 6.29 -17.41
N GLN A 164 -19.49 7.41 -17.44
CA GLN A 164 -20.07 8.73 -17.16
C GLN A 164 -21.15 9.06 -18.20
N ALA A 165 -20.86 8.92 -19.49
CA ALA A 165 -21.84 9.14 -20.56
C ALA A 165 -23.06 8.19 -20.47
N LEU A 166 -22.85 6.97 -19.96
CA LEU A 166 -23.92 6.01 -19.71
C LEU A 166 -24.78 6.41 -18.50
N SER A 167 -24.15 6.89 -17.43
CA SER A 167 -24.83 7.29 -16.20
C SER A 167 -25.86 8.41 -16.43
N GLU A 168 -25.59 9.34 -17.34
CA GLU A 168 -26.52 10.40 -17.75
C GLU A 168 -27.82 9.86 -18.38
N LYS A 169 -27.76 8.67 -18.99
CA LYS A 169 -28.89 8.02 -19.67
C LYS A 169 -29.59 6.97 -18.79
N GLY A 170 -28.98 6.63 -17.66
CA GLY A 170 -29.40 5.56 -16.76
C GLY A 170 -28.51 4.33 -16.90
N LEU A 171 -27.79 4.00 -15.82
CA LEU A 171 -26.94 2.81 -15.75
C LEU A 171 -27.80 1.57 -15.48
N THR A 172 -28.12 0.80 -16.51
CA THR A 172 -28.79 -0.51 -16.39
C THR A 172 -27.83 -1.65 -16.72
N HIS A 173 -28.16 -2.88 -16.30
CA HIS A 173 -27.34 -4.06 -16.59
C HIS A 173 -27.22 -4.33 -18.09
N GLU A 174 -28.27 -4.07 -18.88
CA GLU A 174 -28.24 -4.21 -20.33
C GLU A 174 -27.28 -3.21 -20.98
N ALA A 175 -27.36 -1.95 -20.54
CA ALA A 175 -26.53 -0.89 -21.08
C ALA A 175 -25.05 -1.09 -20.69
N LEU A 176 -24.79 -1.62 -19.49
CA LEU A 176 -23.47 -2.03 -19.06
C LEU A 176 -22.95 -3.23 -19.87
N LEU A 177 -23.80 -4.22 -20.13
CA LEU A 177 -23.45 -5.38 -20.96
C LEU A 177 -23.05 -4.95 -22.37
N ASP A 178 -23.80 -4.03 -22.99
CA ASP A 178 -23.43 -3.49 -24.31
C ASP A 178 -22.02 -2.88 -24.29
N LEU A 179 -21.66 -2.15 -23.23
CA LEU A 179 -20.32 -1.56 -23.08
C LEU A 179 -19.20 -2.61 -22.98
N PHE A 180 -19.46 -3.75 -22.33
CA PHE A 180 -18.51 -4.88 -22.30
C PHE A 180 -18.40 -5.57 -23.66
N VAL A 181 -19.52 -5.73 -24.36
CA VAL A 181 -19.57 -6.36 -25.69
C VAL A 181 -18.82 -5.53 -26.73
N GLU A 182 -18.86 -4.21 -26.60
CA GLU A 182 -18.19 -3.22 -27.46
C GLU A 182 -16.73 -2.94 -27.04
N ALA A 183 -16.24 -3.53 -25.95
CA ALA A 183 -14.87 -3.32 -25.49
C ALA A 183 -13.86 -3.72 -26.59
N PRO A 184 -12.93 -2.82 -26.98
CA PRO A 184 -12.01 -3.06 -28.10
C PRO A 184 -10.91 -4.06 -27.77
N ASP A 185 -10.59 -4.22 -26.49
CA ASP A 185 -9.53 -5.11 -26.01
C ASP A 185 -9.74 -5.53 -24.55
N GLU A 186 -8.86 -6.42 -24.09
CA GLU A 186 -8.83 -6.92 -22.72
C GLU A 186 -8.55 -5.84 -21.67
N ASN A 187 -7.72 -4.82 -21.97
CA ASN A 187 -7.47 -3.75 -21.01
C ASN A 187 -8.76 -2.98 -20.73
N ARG A 188 -9.60 -2.77 -21.74
CA ARG A 188 -10.92 -2.14 -21.54
C ARG A 188 -11.84 -3.01 -20.69
N VAL A 189 -11.88 -4.32 -20.92
CA VAL A 189 -12.68 -5.25 -20.09
C VAL A 189 -12.23 -5.18 -18.64
N VAL A 190 -10.92 -5.28 -18.38
CA VAL A 190 -10.35 -5.18 -17.03
C VAL A 190 -10.72 -3.85 -16.36
N ALA A 191 -10.58 -2.73 -17.08
CA ALA A 191 -10.95 -1.41 -16.58
C ALA A 191 -12.43 -1.33 -16.19
N LEU A 192 -13.32 -1.80 -17.07
CA LEU A 192 -14.77 -1.80 -16.82
C LEU A 192 -15.13 -2.69 -15.62
N VAL A 193 -14.53 -3.88 -15.49
CA VAL A 193 -14.79 -4.77 -14.34
C VAL A 193 -14.40 -4.07 -13.03
N ASN A 194 -13.21 -3.48 -12.96
CA ASN A 194 -12.74 -2.78 -11.75
C ASN A 194 -13.66 -1.62 -11.36
N LEU A 195 -14.16 -0.86 -12.34
CA LEU A 195 -15.01 0.31 -12.11
C LEU A 195 -16.48 -0.04 -11.80
N THR A 196 -16.95 -1.21 -12.25
CA THR A 196 -18.37 -1.58 -12.18
C THR A 196 -18.66 -2.84 -11.40
N ARG A 197 -17.67 -3.37 -10.65
CA ARG A 197 -17.81 -4.62 -9.88
C ARG A 197 -19.14 -4.75 -9.11
N PRO A 198 -19.67 -3.73 -8.40
CA PRO A 198 -20.95 -3.86 -7.69
C PRO A 198 -22.16 -4.18 -8.57
N ALA A 199 -22.11 -3.81 -9.86
CA ALA A 199 -23.17 -4.08 -10.84
C ALA A 199 -23.02 -5.44 -11.55
N LEU A 200 -21.86 -6.11 -11.40
CA LEU A 200 -21.59 -7.43 -11.99
C LEU A 200 -22.12 -8.54 -11.09
N ASP A 201 -23.44 -8.53 -10.90
CA ASP A 201 -24.17 -9.46 -10.07
C ASP A 201 -24.74 -10.64 -10.88
N TYR A 202 -25.51 -11.51 -10.21
CA TYR A 202 -26.16 -12.64 -10.87
C TYR A 202 -27.04 -12.23 -12.06
N SER A 203 -27.74 -11.09 -11.98
CA SER A 203 -28.62 -10.60 -13.04
C SER A 203 -27.82 -10.20 -14.28
N PHE A 204 -26.66 -9.54 -14.08
CA PHE A 204 -25.73 -9.23 -15.17
C PHE A 204 -25.31 -10.50 -15.92
N PHE A 205 -24.83 -11.52 -15.20
CA PHE A 205 -24.35 -12.75 -15.81
C PHE A 205 -25.49 -13.57 -16.44
N GLN A 206 -26.71 -13.48 -15.91
CA GLN A 206 -27.88 -14.05 -16.55
C GLN A 206 -28.15 -13.39 -17.91
N LEU A 207 -28.14 -12.06 -17.99
CA LEU A 207 -28.31 -11.34 -19.26
C LEU A 207 -27.23 -11.69 -20.29
N LEU A 208 -25.97 -11.80 -19.86
CA LEU A 208 -24.87 -12.22 -20.74
C LEU A 208 -25.06 -13.66 -21.23
N THR A 209 -25.57 -14.56 -20.38
CA THR A 209 -25.88 -15.94 -20.76
C THR A 209 -27.00 -15.98 -21.80
N GLU A 210 -28.07 -15.23 -21.60
CA GLU A 210 -29.17 -15.12 -22.56
C GLU A 210 -28.69 -14.58 -23.92
N ARG A 211 -27.74 -13.64 -23.93
CA ARG A 211 -27.15 -13.11 -25.16
C ARG A 211 -26.24 -14.11 -25.88
N ILE A 212 -25.52 -14.95 -25.13
CA ILE A 212 -24.72 -16.05 -25.67
C ILE A 212 -25.62 -17.09 -26.34
N ASP A 213 -26.73 -17.46 -25.69
CA ASP A 213 -27.69 -18.46 -26.19
C ASP A 213 -28.40 -18.01 -27.48
N GLN A 214 -28.54 -16.69 -27.67
CA GLN A 214 -29.11 -16.08 -28.88
C GLN A 214 -28.09 -15.87 -30.01
N ALA A 215 -26.78 -15.91 -29.69
CA ALA A 215 -25.71 -15.76 -30.66
C ALA A 215 -25.37 -17.10 -31.31
N GLU A 216 -24.93 -17.06 -32.57
CA GLU A 216 -24.51 -18.26 -33.31
C GLU A 216 -23.07 -18.11 -33.83
N GLY A 217 -22.37 -19.23 -33.95
CA GLY A 217 -21.01 -19.28 -34.52
C GLY A 217 -19.99 -18.47 -33.71
N GLU A 218 -19.12 -17.74 -34.41
CA GLU A 218 -17.98 -16.99 -33.84
C GLU A 218 -18.41 -15.98 -32.77
N GLU A 219 -19.59 -15.37 -32.89
CA GLU A 219 -20.07 -14.40 -31.90
C GLU A 219 -20.43 -15.07 -30.56
N SER A 220 -21.00 -16.28 -30.60
CA SER A 220 -21.28 -17.04 -29.38
C SER A 220 -19.98 -17.43 -28.66
N GLU A 221 -18.95 -17.82 -29.41
CA GLU A 221 -17.62 -18.13 -28.87
C GLU A 221 -16.94 -16.88 -28.27
N ARG A 222 -17.05 -15.73 -28.94
CA ARG A 222 -16.52 -14.44 -28.45
C ARG A 222 -17.18 -14.02 -27.14
N LEU A 223 -18.52 -14.05 -27.08
CA LEU A 223 -19.27 -13.68 -25.88
C LEU A 223 -19.02 -14.67 -24.73
N SER A 224 -18.85 -15.96 -25.04
CA SER A 224 -18.47 -16.98 -24.04
C SER A 224 -17.09 -16.68 -23.45
N SER A 225 -16.13 -16.29 -24.28
CA SER A 225 -14.78 -15.92 -23.83
C SER A 225 -14.80 -14.65 -22.98
N LEU A 226 -15.59 -13.63 -23.39
CA LEU A 226 -15.80 -12.41 -22.61
C LEU A 226 -16.43 -12.72 -21.24
N ARG A 227 -17.44 -13.60 -21.19
CA ARG A 227 -18.06 -14.03 -19.93
C ARG A 227 -17.04 -14.67 -18.99
N GLN A 228 -16.20 -15.57 -19.52
CA GLN A 228 -15.17 -16.23 -18.73
C GLN A 228 -14.16 -15.23 -18.18
N GLN A 229 -13.71 -14.29 -19.00
CA GLN A 229 -12.77 -13.25 -18.60
C GLN A 229 -13.36 -12.34 -17.51
N ILE A 230 -14.60 -11.87 -17.67
CA ILE A 230 -15.26 -11.05 -16.65
C ILE A 230 -15.35 -11.84 -15.33
N LEU A 231 -15.76 -13.12 -15.40
CA LEU A 231 -15.88 -13.97 -14.22
C LEU A 231 -14.54 -14.12 -13.47
N GLU A 232 -13.46 -14.46 -14.18
CA GLU A 232 -12.14 -14.62 -13.59
C GLU A 232 -11.65 -13.35 -12.89
N ILE A 233 -11.81 -12.18 -13.53
CA ILE A 233 -11.42 -10.90 -12.94
C ILE A 233 -12.29 -10.59 -11.71
N THR A 234 -13.61 -10.81 -11.79
CA THR A 234 -14.50 -10.59 -10.64
C THR A 234 -14.17 -11.49 -9.46
N GLU A 235 -13.87 -12.77 -9.70
CA GLU A 235 -13.49 -13.73 -8.66
C GLU A 235 -12.15 -13.39 -7.99
N GLU A 236 -11.18 -12.87 -8.74
CA GLU A 236 -9.93 -12.37 -8.17
C GLU A 236 -10.17 -11.13 -7.31
N LEU A 237 -10.95 -10.17 -7.80
CA LEU A 237 -11.29 -8.96 -7.03
C LEU A 237 -12.03 -9.30 -5.75
N ASP A 238 -13.01 -10.20 -5.82
CA ASP A 238 -13.76 -10.64 -4.64
C ASP A 238 -12.85 -11.29 -3.60
N ARG A 239 -11.96 -12.19 -4.03
CA ARG A 239 -10.98 -12.83 -3.13
C ARG A 239 -10.07 -11.82 -2.44
N ILE A 240 -9.58 -10.81 -3.18
CA ILE A 240 -8.75 -9.74 -2.61
C ILE A 240 -9.54 -8.96 -1.56
N GLN A 241 -10.79 -8.59 -1.86
CA GLN A 241 -11.63 -7.83 -0.93
C GLN A 241 -12.01 -8.64 0.31
N GLU A 242 -12.34 -9.92 0.16
CA GLU A 242 -12.60 -10.84 1.27
C GLU A 242 -11.38 -11.00 2.17
N ALA A 243 -10.19 -11.19 1.58
CA ALA A 243 -8.95 -11.29 2.34
C ALA A 243 -8.65 -10.01 3.12
N ARG A 244 -8.84 -8.84 2.51
CA ARG A 244 -8.66 -7.54 3.16
C ARG A 244 -9.67 -7.34 4.30
N ALA A 245 -10.94 -7.65 4.07
CA ALA A 245 -11.97 -7.57 5.10
C ALA A 245 -11.68 -8.52 6.28
N ALA A 246 -11.22 -9.74 6.00
CA ALA A 246 -10.81 -10.70 7.03
C ALA A 246 -9.61 -10.19 7.84
N GLN A 247 -8.62 -9.59 7.18
CA GLN A 247 -7.47 -8.97 7.83
C GLN A 247 -7.89 -7.82 8.76
N SER A 248 -8.73 -6.89 8.27
CA SER A 248 -9.21 -5.77 9.08
C SER A 248 -10.09 -6.24 10.25
N ALA A 249 -10.91 -7.27 10.07
CA ALA A 249 -11.70 -7.87 11.14
C ALA A 249 -10.82 -8.56 12.20
N ALA A 250 -9.78 -9.29 11.77
CA ALA A 250 -8.80 -9.89 12.68
C ALA A 250 -8.02 -8.83 13.47
N LEU A 251 -7.66 -7.72 12.82
CA LEU A 251 -7.03 -6.57 13.48
C LEU A 251 -7.96 -5.99 14.56
N LEU A 252 -9.24 -5.78 14.24
CA LEU A 252 -10.21 -5.26 15.21
C LEU A 252 -10.33 -6.18 16.41
N LYS A 253 -10.39 -7.49 16.19
CA LYS A 253 -10.42 -8.48 17.27
C LYS A 253 -9.18 -8.38 18.16
N THR A 254 -7.98 -8.30 17.58
CA THR A 254 -6.74 -8.12 18.35
C THR A 254 -6.77 -6.84 19.20
N LEU A 255 -7.31 -5.74 18.67
CA LEU A 255 -7.45 -4.48 19.42
C LEU A 255 -8.51 -4.57 20.54
N LEU A 256 -9.59 -5.32 20.33
CA LEU A 256 -10.58 -5.59 21.37
C LEU A 256 -9.96 -6.37 22.54
N ASP A 257 -9.13 -7.37 22.24
CA ASP A 257 -8.50 -8.26 23.22
C ASP A 257 -7.24 -7.66 23.88
N ALA A 258 -6.74 -6.51 23.40
CA ALA A 258 -5.49 -5.92 23.87
C ALA A 258 -5.58 -5.41 25.32
N GLU A 259 -4.62 -5.77 26.17
CA GLU A 259 -4.53 -5.21 27.52
C GLU A 259 -4.12 -3.72 27.48
N ASP A 260 -3.10 -3.40 26.69
CA ASP A 260 -2.65 -2.03 26.40
C ASP A 260 -3.15 -1.60 25.01
N LEU A 261 -4.26 -0.86 25.00
CA LEU A 261 -4.86 -0.37 23.77
C LEU A 261 -3.97 0.66 23.05
N ASP A 262 -3.24 1.49 23.80
CA ASP A 262 -2.42 2.54 23.22
C ASP A 262 -1.24 1.95 22.44
N GLN A 263 -0.54 0.99 23.05
CA GLN A 263 0.56 0.29 22.40
C GLN A 263 0.07 -0.52 21.19
N ALA A 264 -1.05 -1.23 21.33
CA ALA A 264 -1.60 -2.04 20.25
C ALA A 264 -2.03 -1.18 19.06
N LEU A 265 -2.66 -0.03 19.31
CA LEU A 265 -3.03 0.91 18.26
C LEU A 265 -1.81 1.51 17.57
N MET A 266 -0.77 1.91 18.29
CA MET A 266 0.45 2.44 17.68
C MET A 266 1.12 1.46 16.71
N GLN A 267 1.12 0.17 17.05
CA GLN A 267 1.64 -0.88 16.15
C GLN A 267 0.71 -1.15 14.97
N ALA A 268 -0.60 -1.02 15.18
CA ALA A 268 -1.61 -1.24 14.17
C ALA A 268 -1.75 -0.08 13.17
N LEU A 269 -1.35 1.15 13.55
CA LEU A 269 -1.59 2.38 12.76
C LEU A 269 -1.32 2.23 11.25
N PRO A 270 -0.21 1.64 10.77
CA PRO A 270 0.04 1.49 9.34
C PRO A 270 -0.98 0.61 8.60
N MET A 271 -1.69 -0.25 9.32
CA MET A 271 -2.70 -1.18 8.80
C MET A 271 -4.13 -0.64 8.94
N ILE A 272 -4.31 0.55 9.51
CA ILE A 272 -5.62 1.15 9.72
C ILE A 272 -5.98 2.01 8.51
N ASP A 273 -6.95 1.53 7.75
CA ASP A 273 -7.50 2.18 6.57
C ASP A 273 -9.01 2.46 6.74
N ASP A 274 -9.62 3.07 5.73
CA ASP A 274 -11.05 3.39 5.75
C ASP A 274 -11.93 2.14 5.89
N LEU A 275 -11.49 0.99 5.37
CA LEU A 275 -12.21 -0.27 5.52
C LEU A 275 -12.24 -0.71 6.98
N PHE A 276 -11.11 -0.65 7.68
CA PHE A 276 -11.05 -0.91 9.12
C PHE A 276 -12.00 0.01 9.89
N VAL A 277 -12.00 1.31 9.59
CA VAL A 277 -12.88 2.28 10.26
C VAL A 277 -14.35 1.94 10.01
N GLY A 278 -14.71 1.57 8.78
CA GLY A 278 -16.07 1.11 8.46
C GLY A 278 -16.47 -0.16 9.23
N ILE A 279 -15.57 -1.15 9.35
CA ILE A 279 -15.81 -2.37 10.12
C ILE A 279 -15.99 -2.06 11.62
N LEU A 280 -15.16 -1.18 12.18
CA LEU A 280 -15.28 -0.71 13.57
C LEU A 280 -16.67 -0.10 13.82
N GLN A 281 -17.10 0.82 12.95
CA GLN A 281 -18.41 1.47 13.05
C GLN A 281 -19.58 0.47 12.93
N ALA A 282 -19.50 -0.48 12.00
CA ALA A 282 -20.52 -1.51 11.85
C ALA A 282 -20.64 -2.39 13.11
N ASN A 283 -19.51 -2.77 13.71
CA ASN A 283 -19.49 -3.53 14.97
C ASN A 283 -20.06 -2.71 16.13
N LEU A 284 -19.78 -1.40 16.19
CA LEU A 284 -20.34 -0.52 17.21
C LEU A 284 -21.86 -0.44 17.10
N GLN A 285 -22.39 -0.22 15.90
CA GLN A 285 -23.85 -0.21 15.65
C GLN A 285 -24.51 -1.55 16.00
N ASP A 286 -23.85 -2.67 15.71
CA ASP A 286 -24.36 -3.99 16.05
C ASP A 286 -24.32 -4.28 17.55
N ALA A 287 -23.29 -3.80 18.26
CA ALA A 287 -23.21 -3.86 19.71
C ALA A 287 -24.31 -3.00 20.38
N GLU A 288 -24.57 -1.80 19.86
CA GLU A 288 -25.67 -0.92 20.28
C GLU A 288 -27.04 -1.59 20.12
N LYS A 289 -27.30 -2.22 18.96
CA LYS A 289 -28.55 -2.98 18.71
C LYS A 289 -28.72 -4.13 19.71
N ARG A 290 -27.61 -4.80 20.07
CA ARG A 290 -27.58 -5.91 21.03
C ARG A 290 -27.55 -5.45 22.49
N LYS A 291 -27.32 -4.16 22.74
CA LYS A 291 -27.13 -3.56 24.08
C LYS A 291 -25.97 -4.22 24.85
N ASP A 292 -24.90 -4.54 24.14
CA ASP A 292 -23.68 -5.10 24.72
C ASP A 292 -22.79 -3.96 25.22
N GLU A 293 -23.06 -3.49 26.44
CA GLU A 293 -22.38 -2.33 27.03
C GLU A 293 -20.86 -2.51 27.13
N GLU A 294 -20.38 -3.73 27.39
CA GLU A 294 -18.94 -4.00 27.48
C GLU A 294 -18.27 -3.80 26.11
N LEU A 295 -18.86 -4.39 25.08
CA LEU A 295 -18.37 -4.27 23.71
C LEU A 295 -18.49 -2.83 23.18
N ILE A 296 -19.59 -2.13 23.48
CA ILE A 296 -19.78 -0.71 23.13
C ILE A 296 -18.64 0.12 23.73
N ASN A 297 -18.41 0.01 25.05
CA ASN A 297 -17.36 0.78 25.72
C ASN A 297 -15.98 0.51 25.11
N ARG A 298 -15.69 -0.75 24.78
CA ARG A 298 -14.40 -1.12 24.19
C ARG A 298 -14.23 -0.57 22.76
N LEU A 299 -15.25 -0.72 21.91
CA LEU A 299 -15.23 -0.21 20.54
C LEU A 299 -15.16 1.33 20.51
N SER A 300 -15.92 2.01 21.37
CA SER A 300 -15.86 3.47 21.50
C SER A 300 -14.49 3.95 21.99
N ALA A 301 -13.82 3.22 22.88
CA ALA A 301 -12.45 3.55 23.31
C ALA A 301 -11.45 3.47 22.14
N ILE A 302 -11.57 2.43 21.30
CA ILE A 302 -10.77 2.29 20.07
C ILE A 302 -11.01 3.48 19.13
N GLU A 303 -12.28 3.79 18.84
CA GLU A 303 -12.65 4.90 17.97
C GLU A 303 -12.12 6.25 18.49
N GLN A 304 -12.32 6.53 19.78
CA GLN A 304 -11.88 7.77 20.39
C GLN A 304 -10.36 7.91 20.32
N ARG A 305 -9.62 6.83 20.61
CA ARG A 305 -8.16 6.87 20.56
C ARG A 305 -7.64 7.07 19.14
N LEU A 306 -8.27 6.45 18.14
CA LEU A 306 -7.93 6.67 16.73
C LEU A 306 -8.13 8.13 16.33
N ARG A 307 -9.25 8.75 16.73
CA ARG A 307 -9.49 10.18 16.49
C ARG A 307 -8.41 11.04 17.15
N SER A 308 -8.00 10.72 18.38
CA SER A 308 -6.89 11.42 19.05
C SER A 308 -5.57 11.28 18.30
N LEU A 309 -5.20 10.05 17.90
CA LEU A 309 -3.96 9.79 17.15
C LEU A 309 -3.94 10.51 15.80
N ALA A 310 -5.07 10.55 15.09
CA ALA A 310 -5.21 11.30 13.85
C ALA A 310 -5.02 12.81 14.07
N GLN A 311 -5.59 13.36 15.16
CA GLN A 311 -5.42 14.77 15.51
C GLN A 311 -3.97 15.10 15.94
N GLU A 312 -3.33 14.21 16.70
CA GLU A 312 -1.94 14.35 17.13
C GLU A 312 -0.99 14.36 15.93
N SER A 313 -1.22 13.47 14.96
CA SER A 313 -0.40 13.27 13.77
C SER A 313 -0.69 14.26 12.64
N MET A 314 -1.70 15.12 12.79
CA MET A 314 -2.06 16.11 11.78
C MET A 314 -0.90 17.11 11.57
N PRO A 315 -0.49 17.38 10.32
CA PRO A 315 0.49 18.42 10.01
C PRO A 315 0.11 19.78 10.61
N GLU A 316 1.10 20.55 11.06
CA GLU A 316 0.86 21.84 11.70
C GLU A 316 0.16 22.83 10.77
N GLY A 317 0.45 22.79 9.45
CA GLY A 317 -0.27 23.60 8.47
C GLY A 317 -1.75 23.26 8.34
N LEU A 318 -2.13 21.98 8.40
CA LEU A 318 -3.55 21.57 8.39
C LEU A 318 -4.27 21.95 9.69
N LYS A 319 -3.60 21.81 10.84
CA LYS A 319 -4.15 22.30 12.11
C LYS A 319 -4.39 23.80 12.07
N LEU A 320 -3.47 24.56 11.47
CA LEU A 320 -3.61 26.00 11.28
C LEU A 320 -4.77 26.32 10.31
N ALA A 321 -4.92 25.56 9.22
CA ALA A 321 -6.02 25.72 8.26
C ALA A 321 -7.40 25.58 8.94
N GLN A 322 -7.60 24.54 9.75
CA GLN A 322 -8.85 24.33 10.49
C GLN A 322 -9.17 25.52 11.41
N ARG A 323 -8.17 26.00 12.17
CA ARG A 323 -8.35 27.16 13.07
C ARG A 323 -8.66 28.44 12.32
N ILE A 324 -8.17 28.60 11.09
CA ILE A 324 -8.48 29.76 10.23
C ILE A 324 -9.91 29.68 9.72
N LEU A 325 -10.38 28.50 9.30
CA LEU A 325 -11.75 28.29 8.81
C LEU A 325 -12.82 28.51 9.91
N GLU A 326 -12.43 28.40 11.18
CA GLU A 326 -13.27 28.70 12.34
C GLU A 326 -13.35 30.20 12.66
N ILE A 327 -12.51 31.05 12.06
CA ILE A 327 -12.52 32.49 12.28
C ILE A 327 -13.49 33.16 11.29
N GLU A 328 -14.43 33.93 11.81
CA GLU A 328 -15.48 34.58 11.02
C GLU A 328 -14.99 35.82 10.24
N ASP A 329 -13.91 36.46 10.68
CA ASP A 329 -13.40 37.71 10.11
C ASP A 329 -11.96 37.63 9.57
N GLU A 330 -11.72 38.32 8.46
CA GLU A 330 -10.45 38.32 7.74
C GLU A 330 -9.28 38.85 8.59
N GLU A 331 -9.53 39.84 9.45
CA GLU A 331 -8.51 40.45 10.29
C GLU A 331 -7.99 39.47 11.36
N GLY A 332 -8.89 38.68 11.96
CA GLY A 332 -8.56 37.58 12.87
C GLY A 332 -7.78 36.46 12.18
N ALA A 333 -8.16 36.10 10.95
CA ALA A 333 -7.47 35.06 10.18
C ALA A 333 -6.04 35.46 9.82
N ILE A 334 -5.84 36.71 9.36
CA ILE A 334 -4.51 37.26 9.04
C ILE A 334 -3.63 37.29 10.30
N LYS A 335 -4.16 37.74 11.42
CA LYS A 335 -3.42 37.78 12.68
C LYS A 335 -2.95 36.39 13.12
N LEU A 336 -3.82 35.38 12.97
CA LEU A 336 -3.47 34.00 13.31
C LEU A 336 -2.36 33.45 12.41
N LEU A 337 -2.39 33.76 11.11
CA LEU A 337 -1.31 33.43 10.17
C LEU A 337 0.02 34.11 10.54
N GLU A 338 -0.02 35.38 10.92
CA GLU A 338 1.17 36.13 11.33
C GLU A 338 1.82 35.59 12.62
N GLU A 339 1.00 35.12 13.56
CA GLU A 339 1.46 34.50 14.81
C GLU A 339 2.04 33.09 14.59
N ASN A 340 1.64 32.39 13.51
CA ASN A 340 2.01 31.00 13.23
C ASN A 340 2.82 30.83 11.94
N LYS A 341 3.66 31.80 11.57
CA LYS A 341 4.47 31.81 10.32
C LYS A 341 5.27 30.54 10.04
N LYS A 342 5.66 29.79 11.08
CA LYS A 342 6.43 28.54 10.95
C LYS A 342 5.58 27.34 10.53
N ALA A 343 4.27 27.40 10.72
CA ALA A 343 3.31 26.38 10.32
C ALA A 343 2.67 26.70 8.96
N ILE A 344 3.16 27.72 8.26
CA ILE A 344 2.76 28.00 6.87
C ILE A 344 3.56 27.08 5.97
N ASP A 345 2.90 26.04 5.46
CA ASP A 345 3.46 25.03 4.56
C ASP A 345 2.52 24.79 3.36
N ASN A 346 2.89 23.85 2.50
CA ASN A 346 2.08 23.50 1.34
C ASN A 346 0.74 22.87 1.74
N ASP A 347 0.64 22.22 2.89
CA ASP A 347 -0.59 21.58 3.33
C ASP A 347 -1.64 22.63 3.70
N LEU A 348 -1.24 23.70 4.39
CA LEU A 348 -2.09 24.87 4.65
C LEU A 348 -2.61 25.49 3.35
N LEU A 349 -1.71 25.74 2.39
CA LEU A 349 -2.05 26.40 1.12
C LEU A 349 -3.04 25.55 0.31
N ASN A 350 -2.81 24.24 0.22
CA ASN A 350 -3.69 23.32 -0.50
C ASN A 350 -5.08 23.24 0.16
N ALA A 351 -5.14 23.23 1.49
CA ALA A 351 -6.40 23.19 2.23
C ALA A 351 -7.28 24.44 1.98
N LEU A 352 -6.67 25.63 1.94
CA LEU A 352 -7.39 26.89 1.72
C LEU A 352 -7.80 27.13 0.26
N VAL A 353 -7.16 26.47 -0.70
CA VAL A 353 -7.48 26.57 -2.14
C VAL A 353 -8.53 25.54 -2.58
N SER A 354 -8.69 24.45 -1.82
CA SER A 354 -9.65 23.38 -2.12
C SER A 354 -11.07 23.66 -1.59
N THR A 355 -11.25 24.75 -0.85
CA THR A 355 -12.54 25.34 -0.45
C THR A 355 -12.88 26.52 -1.36
#